data_AF-T1BRP2-F1
#
_entry.id   AF-T1BRP2-F1
#
_cell.length_a   1.000
_cell.length_b   1.000
_cell.length_c   1.000
_cell.angle_alpha   90.00
_cell.angle_beta   90.00
_cell.angle_gamma   90.00
#
_symmetry.space_group_name_H-M   'P 1'
#
loop_
_entity.id
_entity.type
_entity.pdbx_description
1 polymer ?
#
loop_
_entity_poly.entity_id
_entity_poly.type
_entity_poly.pdbx_seq_one_letter_code
_entity_poly.pdbx_strand_id
1 'polypeptide(L)'
;MTDLKGTRNIWLYASENLPDKYREKYNELKKSDLLTGKAYSMKENIRSLWNAPSMEDARKYWESWYNWVIHSSIDAMKDSAR
;
A
#
# COMPACT_ATOMS: atom_id res chain seq x y z
N MET A 1 -7.60 18.28 -7.45
CA MET A 1 -7.64 17.54 -8.72
C MET A 1 -6.79 16.28 -8.56
N THR A 2 -7.42 15.14 -8.27
CA THR A 2 -6.76 13.85 -8.00
C THR A 2 -6.73 13.01 -9.27
N ASP A 3 -5.86 13.39 -10.20
CA ASP A 3 -5.57 12.62 -11.41
C ASP A 3 -4.29 11.78 -11.23
N LEU A 4 -4.26 10.59 -11.83
CA LEU A 4 -3.14 9.65 -11.79
C LEU A 4 -2.05 9.98 -12.84
N LYS A 5 -2.33 10.86 -13.80
CA LYS A 5 -1.37 11.23 -14.84
C LYS A 5 -0.07 11.77 -14.24
N GLY A 6 1.06 11.19 -14.65
CA GLY A 6 2.40 11.57 -14.17
C GLY A 6 2.74 11.07 -12.77
N THR A 7 1.87 10.30 -12.11
CA THR A 7 2.08 9.86 -10.71
C THR A 7 2.74 8.50 -10.59
N ARG A 8 2.96 7.77 -11.69
CA ARG A 8 3.50 6.39 -11.71
C ARG A 8 4.70 6.21 -10.78
N ASN A 9 5.68 7.11 -10.87
CA ASN A 9 6.93 6.99 -10.12
C ASN A 9 6.70 7.11 -8.61
N ILE A 10 5.71 7.89 -8.17
CA ILE A 10 5.37 8.06 -6.74
C ILE A 10 5.05 6.71 -6.10
N TRP A 11 4.27 5.87 -6.80
CA TRP A 11 3.79 4.59 -6.28
C TRP A 11 4.86 3.50 -6.22
N LEU A 12 5.94 3.67 -6.96
CA LEU A 12 7.07 2.73 -6.99
C LEU A 12 8.04 2.95 -5.82
N TYR A 13 8.06 4.15 -5.24
CA TYR A 13 8.85 4.39 -4.04
C TYR A 13 8.26 3.67 -2.83
N ALA A 14 9.13 3.42 -1.87
CA ALA A 14 8.75 3.26 -0.49
C ALA A 14 8.50 4.63 0.14
N SER A 15 7.57 4.73 1.09
CA SER A 15 7.20 6.03 1.67
C SER A 15 8.39 6.75 2.32
N GLU A 16 9.35 6.00 2.87
CA GLU A 16 10.60 6.51 3.44
C GLU A 16 11.57 7.06 2.38
N ASN A 17 11.54 6.51 1.17
CA ASN A 17 12.46 6.86 0.08
C ASN A 17 11.83 7.83 -0.93
N LEU A 18 10.64 8.36 -0.64
CA LEU A 18 9.95 9.27 -1.54
C LEU A 18 10.67 10.63 -1.59
N PRO A 19 11.14 11.07 -2.78
CA PRO A 19 11.75 12.40 -2.93
C PRO A 19 10.80 13.53 -2.51
N ASP A 20 11.33 14.57 -1.87
CA ASP A 20 10.54 15.68 -1.31
C ASP A 20 9.62 16.35 -2.34
N LYS A 21 10.08 16.49 -3.58
CA LYS A 21 9.31 17.02 -4.71
C LYS A 21 7.99 16.27 -4.99
N TYR A 22 7.86 15.03 -4.53
CA TYR A 22 6.66 14.21 -4.70
C TYR A 22 5.78 14.12 -3.45
N ARG A 23 6.24 14.62 -2.29
CA ARG A 23 5.52 14.44 -1.00
C ARG A 23 4.16 15.10 -0.98
N GLU A 24 4.04 16.33 -1.48
CA GLU A 24 2.77 17.04 -1.54
C GLU A 24 1.75 16.26 -2.38
N LYS A 25 2.13 15.91 -3.62
CA LYS A 25 1.28 15.13 -4.53
C LYS A 25 0.92 13.77 -3.96
N TYR A 26 1.87 13.09 -3.32
CA TYR A 26 1.62 11.83 -2.63
C TYR A 26 0.58 11.99 -1.51
N ASN A 27 0.68 13.03 -0.68
CA ASN A 27 -0.26 13.28 0.40
C ASN A 27 -1.68 13.56 -0.11
N GLU A 28 -1.82 14.27 -1.24
CA GLU A 28 -3.11 14.43 -1.91
C GLU A 28 -3.69 13.09 -2.39
N LEU A 29 -2.87 12.30 -3.10
CA LEU A 29 -3.30 11.03 -3.69
C LEU A 29 -3.60 9.98 -2.62
N LYS A 30 -2.85 9.95 -1.51
CA LYS A 30 -3.06 9.04 -0.38
C LYS A 30 -4.41 9.28 0.30
N LYS A 31 -4.87 10.53 0.35
CA LYS A 31 -6.17 10.92 0.93
C LYS A 31 -7.35 10.74 -0.02
N SER A 32 -7.09 10.35 -1.27
CA SER A 32 -8.13 10.17 -2.28
C SER A 32 -8.70 8.75 -2.27
N ASP A 33 -9.90 8.59 -2.84
CA ASP A 33 -10.56 7.29 -3.01
C ASP A 33 -10.01 6.44 -4.17
N LEU A 34 -8.86 6.83 -4.75
CA LEU A 34 -8.25 6.13 -5.87
C LEU A 34 -7.83 4.71 -5.46
N LEU A 35 -8.18 3.73 -6.30
CA LEU A 35 -7.78 2.33 -6.09
C LEU A 35 -6.26 2.17 -5.99
N THR A 36 -5.49 2.96 -6.76
CA THR A 36 -4.02 2.98 -6.68
C THR A 36 -3.51 3.42 -5.31
N GLY A 37 -4.15 4.38 -4.66
CA GLY A 37 -3.80 4.82 -3.30
C GLY A 37 -4.10 3.74 -2.26
N LYS A 38 -5.23 3.04 -2.42
CA LYS A 38 -5.59 1.89 -1.58
C LYS A 38 -4.61 0.72 -1.76
N ALA A 39 -4.28 0.37 -3.00
CA ALA A 39 -3.30 -0.66 -3.32
C ALA A 39 -1.91 -0.33 -2.77
N TYR A 40 -1.48 0.93 -2.89
CA TYR A 40 -0.23 1.38 -2.29
C TYR A 40 -0.25 1.24 -0.76
N SER A 41 -1.36 1.57 -0.10
CA SER A 41 -1.49 1.42 1.34
C SER A 41 -1.38 -0.04 1.77
N MET A 42 -1.95 -0.98 1.00
CA MET A 42 -1.78 -2.42 1.21
C MET A 42 -0.31 -2.85 1.07
N LYS A 43 0.37 -2.37 0.02
CA LYS A 43 1.81 -2.60 -0.21
C LYS A 43 2.69 -2.08 0.93
N GLU A 44 2.40 -0.89 1.47
CA GLU A 44 3.19 -0.36 2.58
C GLU A 44 2.92 -1.08 3.89
N ASN A 45 1.66 -1.42 4.14
CA ASN A 45 1.25 -2.06 5.39
C ASN A 45 1.96 -3.40 5.60
N ILE A 46 1.98 -4.28 4.58
CA ILE A 46 2.56 -5.63 4.70
C ILE A 46 4.03 -5.65 5.14
N ARG A 47 4.78 -4.56 4.93
CA ARG A 47 6.19 -4.47 5.36
C ARG A 47 6.36 -4.63 6.86
N SER A 48 5.35 -4.24 7.64
CA SER A 48 5.38 -4.33 9.10
C SER A 48 5.46 -5.77 9.59
N LEU A 49 5.08 -6.73 8.72
CA LEU A 49 5.26 -8.16 8.95
C LEU A 49 6.71 -8.51 9.34
N TRP A 50 7.70 -7.88 8.69
CA TRP A 50 9.12 -8.14 8.94
C TRP A 50 9.64 -7.58 10.26
N ASN A 51 8.87 -6.71 10.91
CA ASN A 51 9.19 -6.15 12.21
C ASN A 51 8.44 -6.84 13.35
N ALA A 52 7.70 -7.92 13.06
CA ALA A 52 6.96 -8.64 14.09
C ALA A 52 7.92 -9.29 15.10
N PRO A 53 7.63 -9.20 16.41
CA PRO A 53 8.54 -9.70 17.46
C PRO A 53 8.57 -11.23 17.55
N SER A 54 7.59 -11.92 16.95
CA SER A 54 7.49 -13.37 16.94
C SER A 54 6.86 -13.88 15.64
N MET A 55 7.05 -15.15 15.33
CA MET A 55 6.39 -15.82 14.21
C MET A 55 4.86 -15.86 14.37
N GLU A 56 4.36 -15.96 15.61
CA GLU A 56 2.92 -15.95 15.86
C GLU A 56 2.31 -14.59 15.55
N ASP A 57 2.98 -13.50 15.94
CA ASP A 57 2.53 -12.14 15.64
C ASP A 57 2.63 -11.83 14.15
N ALA A 58 3.70 -12.29 13.49
CA ALA A 58 3.82 -12.23 12.04
C ALA A 58 2.63 -12.94 11.37
N ARG A 59 2.29 -14.16 11.80
CA ARG A 59 1.18 -14.93 11.24
C ARG A 59 -0.15 -14.21 11.40
N LYS A 60 -0.45 -13.68 12.58
CA LYS A 60 -1.69 -12.90 12.84
C LYS A 60 -1.76 -11.64 11.97
N TYR A 61 -0.62 -10.96 11.80
CA TYR A 61 -0.52 -9.78 10.94
C TYR A 61 -0.77 -10.13 9.48
N TRP A 62 -0.12 -11.20 9.00
CA TRP A 62 -0.31 -11.71 7.65
C TRP A 62 -1.76 -12.10 7.38
N GLU A 63 -2.42 -12.83 8.29
CA GLU A 63 -3.83 -13.21 8.15
C GLU A 63 -4.74 -11.98 8.05
N SER A 64 -4.49 -10.98 8.90
CA SER A 64 -5.24 -9.72 8.87
C SER A 64 -5.06 -8.97 7.56
N TRP A 65 -3.82 -8.89 7.07
CA TRP A 65 -3.51 -8.26 5.79
C TRP A 65 -4.11 -9.04 4.61
N TYR A 66 -3.99 -10.36 4.60
CA TYR A 66 -4.53 -11.23 3.56
C TYR A 66 -6.05 -11.07 3.46
N ASN A 67 -6.75 -11.09 4.60
CA ASN A 67 -8.20 -10.86 4.65
C ASN A 67 -8.57 -9.46 4.12
N TRP A 68 -7.81 -8.43 4.49
CA TRP A 68 -8.02 -7.08 3.96
C TRP A 68 -7.88 -7.03 2.43
N VAL A 69 -6.87 -7.70 1.88
CA VAL A 69 -6.61 -7.73 0.43
C VAL A 69 -7.66 -8.54 -0.31
N ILE A 70 -7.95 -9.76 0.13
CA ILE A 70 -8.85 -10.68 -0.60
C ILE A 70 -10.29 -10.19 -0.64
N HIS A 71 -10.72 -9.45 0.40
CA HIS A 71 -12.05 -8.82 0.48
C HIS A 71 -12.11 -7.42 -0.12
N SER A 72 -11.01 -6.89 -0.66
CA SER A 72 -11.00 -5.59 -1.33
C SER A 72 -11.64 -5.64 -2.73
N SER A 73 -11.86 -4.48 -3.35
CA SER A 73 -12.28 -4.38 -4.76
C SER A 73 -11.10 -4.31 -5.75
N ILE A 74 -9.86 -4.61 -5.31
CA ILE A 74 -8.64 -4.41 -6.10
C ILE A 74 -8.12 -5.76 -6.59
N ASP A 75 -8.59 -6.22 -7.75
CA ASP A 75 -8.30 -7.57 -8.24
C ASP A 75 -6.79 -7.82 -8.44
N ALA A 76 -6.03 -6.83 -8.90
CA ALA A 76 -4.57 -6.94 -9.01
C ALA A 76 -3.87 -7.22 -7.66
N MET A 77 -4.42 -6.69 -6.55
CA MET A 77 -3.89 -6.97 -5.21
C MET A 77 -4.30 -8.37 -4.74
N LYS A 78 -5.51 -8.82 -5.05
CA LYS A 78 -5.95 -10.19 -4.76
C LYS A 78 -5.06 -11.22 -5.45
N ASP A 79 -4.75 -10.98 -6.73
CA ASP A 79 -3.87 -11.87 -7.49
C ASP A 79 -2.44 -11.87 -6.94
N SER A 80 -1.97 -10.75 -6.40
CA SER A 80 -0.66 -10.65 -5.75
C SER A 80 -0.60 -11.33 -4.37
N ALA A 81 -1.75 -11.59 -3.74
CA ALA A 81 -1.84 -12.21 -2.42
C ALA A 81 -2.07 -13.74 -2.48
N ARG A 82 -2.34 -14.28 -3.67
CA ARG A 82 -2.50 -15.72 -3.94
C ARG A 82 -1.18 -16.35 -4.32
#